data_AF-A0A4V6BH19-F1
#
_entry.id   AF-A0A4V6BH19-F1
#
_cell.length_a   1.000
_cell.length_b   1.000
_cell.length_c   1.000
_cell.angle_alpha   90.00
_cell.angle_beta   90.00
_cell.angle_gamma   90.00
#
_symmetry.space_group_name_H-M   'P 1'
#
loop_
_entity.id
_entity.type
_entity.pdbx_description
1 polymer ?
#
loop_
_entity_poly.entity_id
_entity_poly.type
_entity_poly.pdbx_seq_one_letter_code
_entity_poly.pdbx_strand_id
1 'polypeptide(L)' 'MYRKVFVAETASQLTINLPIEYLNKGVEVIAFEIDDNLDSAYVAKKKAALNAIQFFNTLQIDMRSFKFDRDEANER' A
#
# COMPACT_ATOMS: atom_id res chain seq x y z
N MET A 1 -1.74 9.53 -7.22
CA MET A 1 -1.27 10.22 -6.01
C MET A 1 0.24 10.40 -6.14
N TYR A 2 0.72 11.64 -6.27
CA TYR A 2 2.14 11.95 -6.34
C TYR A 2 2.66 12.19 -4.93
N ARG A 3 3.64 11.41 -4.47
CA ARG A 3 4.31 11.58 -3.16
C ARG A 3 5.80 11.72 -3.40
N LYS A 4 6.40 12.82 -2.91
CA LYS A 4 7.84 13.04 -2.94
C LYS A 4 8.33 13.31 -1.52
N VAL A 5 9.31 12.52 -1.08
CA VAL A 5 10.03 12.76 0.17
C VAL A 5 11.32 13.50 -0.20
N PHE A 6 11.60 14.59 0.47
CA PHE A 6 12.86 15.31 0.32
C PHE A 6 13.38 15.71 1.70
N VAL A 7 14.70 15.71 1.85
CA VAL A 7 15.39 16.24 3.01
C VAL A 7 16.22 17.40 2.49
N ALA A 8 15.92 18.62 2.95
CA ALA A 8 16.68 19.79 2.57
C ALA A 8 17.90 19.93 3.50
N GLU A 9 19.10 19.89 2.94
CA GLU A 9 20.36 20.16 3.65
C GLU A 9 20.68 21.66 3.66
N THR A 10 20.10 22.41 2.71
CA THR A 10 20.32 23.85 2.54
C THR A 10 19.03 24.59 2.21
N ALA A 11 18.94 25.87 2.60
CA ALA A 11 17.73 26.68 2.42
C ALA A 11 17.32 26.86 0.94
N SER A 12 18.27 26.76 0.00
CA SER A 12 18.01 26.80 -1.44
C SER A 12 17.20 25.58 -1.94
N GLN A 13 17.16 24.49 -1.17
CA GLN A 13 16.46 23.24 -1.52
C GLN A 13 15.00 23.21 -1.06
N LEU A 14 14.47 24.32 -0.52
CA LEU A 14 13.06 24.42 -0.08
C LEU A 14 12.05 24.57 -1.24
N THR A 15 12.53 24.64 -2.49
CA THR A 15 11.66 24.80 -3.65
C THR A 15 11.22 23.44 -4.19
N ILE A 16 9.91 23.19 -4.25
CA ILE A 16 9.34 21.96 -4.81
C ILE A 16 8.90 22.21 -6.25
N ASN A 17 9.59 21.57 -7.20
CA ASN A 17 9.16 21.58 -8.60
C ASN A 17 8.02 20.58 -8.82
N LEU A 18 6.87 21.08 -9.27
CA LEU A 18 5.72 20.26 -9.65
C LEU A 18 5.90 19.69 -11.06
N PRO A 19 5.45 18.44 -11.32
CA PRO A 19 5.44 17.88 -12.66
C PRO A 19 4.59 18.71 -13.65
N ILE A 20 5.05 18.80 -14.90
CA ILE A 20 4.42 19.65 -15.93
C ILE A 20 2.97 19.25 -16.26
N GLU A 21 2.62 17.99 -16.02
CA GLU A 21 1.26 17.43 -16.15
C GLU A 21 0.22 18.06 -15.20
N TYR A 22 0.65 18.79 -14.18
CA TYR A 22 -0.22 19.54 -13.28
C TYR A 22 -0.40 21.02 -13.68
N LEU A 23 0.22 21.46 -14.77
CA LEU A 23 0.04 22.81 -15.31
C LEU A 23 -1.45 23.09 -15.59
N ASN A 24 -1.93 24.27 -15.18
CA ASN A 24 -3.33 24.70 -15.30
C ASN A 24 -4.37 23.88 -14.51
N LYS A 25 -3.94 23.06 -13.55
CA LYS A 25 -4.85 22.34 -12.63
C LYS A 25 -4.79 22.96 -11.24
N GLY A 26 -5.91 22.94 -10.51
CA GLY A 26 -5.91 23.23 -9.08
C GLY A 26 -5.18 22.11 -8.34
N VAL A 27 -4.10 22.44 -7.63
CA VAL A 27 -3.27 21.46 -6.91
C VAL A 27 -3.24 21.86 -5.44
N GLU A 28 -3.58 20.92 -4.56
CA GLU A 28 -3.39 21.05 -3.13
C GLU A 28 -2.08 20.34 -2.73
N VAL A 29 -1.24 21.04 -1.96
CA VAL A 29 0.04 20.51 -1.48
C VAL A 29 -0.03 20.34 0.03
N ILE A 30 0.09 19.10 0.48
CA ILE A 30 0.11 18.74 1.90
C ILE A 30 1.51 18.28 2.25
N ALA A 31 2.15 18.95 3.22
CA ALA A 31 3.48 18.61 3.72
C ALA A 31 3.41 18.30 5.22
N PHE A 32 4.18 17.30 5.64
CA PHE A 32 4.28 16.86 7.04
C PHE A 32 5.73 16.47 7.34
N GLU A 33 6.15 16.71 8.57
CA GLU A 33 7.40 16.17 9.09
C GLU A 33 7.31 14.64 9.09
N ILE A 34 8.39 13.99 8.66
CA ILE A 34 8.51 12.54 8.73
C ILE A 34 9.16 12.22 10.06
N ASP A 35 8.35 11.84 11.04
CA ASP A 35 8.88 11.18 12.24
C ASP A 35 9.60 9.88 11.82
N ASP A 36 10.77 9.63 12.40
CA ASP A 36 11.63 8.44 12.19
C ASP A 36 10.90 7.09 12.36
N ASN A 37 9.66 7.10 12.85
CA ASN A 37 8.84 5.92 13.06
C ASN A 37 8.22 5.36 11.76
N LEU A 38 8.42 6.00 10.61
CA LEU A 38 7.89 5.53 9.32
C LEU A 38 8.55 4.23 8.85
N ASP A 39 9.83 4.01 9.17
CA ASP A 39 10.51 2.75 8.89
C ASP A 39 9.95 1.60 9.71
N SER A 40 9.63 1.83 10.99
CA SER A 40 9.00 0.81 11.83
C SER A 40 7.61 0.44 11.30
N ALA A 41 6.82 1.42 10.86
CA ALA A 41 5.50 1.21 10.29
C ALA A 41 5.55 0.51 8.93
N TYR A 42 6.53 0.84 8.08
CA TYR A 42 6.74 0.18 6.80
C TYR A 42 7.21 -1.28 6.99
N VAL A 43 8.15 -1.51 7.90
CA VAL A 43 8.62 -2.86 8.27
C VAL A 43 7.48 -3.68 8.87
N ALA A 44 6.65 -3.10 9.75
CA ALA A 44 5.49 -3.77 10.33
C ALA A 44 4.46 -4.17 9.26
N LYS A 45 4.13 -3.27 8.32
CA LYS A 45 3.22 -3.57 7.20
C LYS A 45 3.77 -4.67 6.28
N LYS A 46 5.06 -4.60 5.95
CA LYS A 46 5.72 -5.62 5.11
C LYS A 46 5.72 -6.99 5.80
N LYS A 47 5.99 -7.03 7.10
CA LYS A 47 5.95 -8.27 7.91
C LYS A 47 4.53 -8.85 7.97
N ALA A 48 3.52 -8.02 8.19
CA ALA A 48 2.13 -8.45 8.20
C ALA A 48 1.70 -9.05 6.85
N ALA A 49 2.09 -8.41 5.74
CA ALA A 49 1.80 -8.92 4.40
C ALA A 49 2.46 -10.27 4.11
N LEU A 50 3.74 -10.44 4.49
CA LEU A 50 4.46 -11.70 4.35
C LEU A 50 3.83 -12.82 5.19
N ASN A 51 3.45 -12.51 6.43
CA ASN A 51 2.77 -13.47 7.30
C ASN A 51 1.40 -13.89 6.75
N ALA A 52 0.64 -12.96 6.19
CA ALA A 52 -0.64 -13.27 5.55
C ALA A 52 -0.46 -14.21 4.35
N ILE A 53 0.52 -13.94 3.47
CA ILE A 53 0.84 -14.80 2.34
C ILE A 53 1.22 -16.21 2.80
N GLN A 54 2.06 -16.32 3.84
CA GLN A 54 2.44 -17.62 4.40
C GLN A 54 1.24 -18.37 4.98
N PHE A 55 0.37 -17.69 5.71
CA PHE A 55 -0.84 -18.29 6.26
C PHE A 55 -1.77 -18.83 5.16
N PHE A 56 -2.00 -18.06 4.08
CA PHE A 56 -2.83 -18.56 2.97
C PHE A 56 -2.17 -19.71 2.19
N ASN A 57 -0.85 -19.74 2.09
CA ASN A 57 -0.14 -20.89 1.51
C ASN A 57 -0.29 -22.16 2.36
N THR A 58 -0.45 -22.04 3.68
CA THR A 58 -0.74 -23.20 4.54
C THR A 58 -2.19 -23.70 4.43
N LEU A 59 -3.11 -22.85 3.98
CA LEU A 59 -4.53 -23.17 3.79
C LEU A 59 -4.83 -23.71 2.37
N GLN A 60 -3.89 -24.45 1.77
CA GLN A 60 -4.17 -25.15 0.53
C GLN A 60 -5.10 -26.33 0.79
N ILE A 61 -6.39 -26.13 0.50
CA ILE A 61 -7.40 -27.19 0.53
C ILE A 61 -7.35 -27.91 -0.82
N ASP A 62 -7.16 -29.24 -0.79
CA ASP A 62 -7.20 -30.05 -2.01
C ASP A 62 -8.63 -30.14 -2.55
N MET A 63 -8.90 -29.40 -3.63
CA MET A 63 -10.20 -29.35 -4.28
C MET A 63 -10.32 -30.31 -5.47
N ARG A 64 -9.35 -31.21 -5.70
CA ARG A 64 -9.36 -32.09 -6.88
C ARG A 64 -10.60 -32.99 -6.96
N SER A 65 -11.13 -33.38 -5.81
CA SER A 65 -12.33 -34.21 -5.69
C SER A 65 -13.59 -33.41 -5.36
N PHE A 66 -13.49 -32.08 -5.23
CA PHE A 66 -14.62 -31.24 -4.90
C PHE A 66 -15.51 -31.05 -6.13
N LYS A 67 -16.78 -31.45 -6.02
CA LYS A 67 -17.82 -31.12 -6.98
C LYS A 67 -18.81 -30.22 -6.28
N PHE A 68 -18.97 -29.01 -6.81
CA PHE A 68 -19.95 -28.06 -6.32
C PHE A 68 -21.36 -28.60 -6.59
N ASP A 69 -22.12 -28.88 -5.53
CA ASP A 69 -23.53 -29.27 -5.61
C ASP A 69 -24.41 -28.03 -5.46
N ARG A 70 -25.20 -27.75 -6.49
CA ARG A 70 -26.11 -26.59 -6.52
C ARG A 70 -27.33 -26.79 -5.64
N ASP A 71 -27.75 -28.04 -5.43
CA ASP A 71 -28.96 -28.34 -4.67
C ASP A 71 -28.65 -28.18 -3.17
N GLU A 72 -27.49 -28.68 -2.69
CA GLU A 72 -26.98 -28.46 -1.33
C GLU A 72 -26.83 -26.97 -0.99
N ALA A 73 -26.38 -26.14 -1.95
CA ALA A 73 -26.18 -24.71 -1.75
C ALA A 73 -27.49 -23.89 -1.67
N ASN A 74 -28.60 -24.44 -2.19
CA ASN A 74 -29.90 -23.77 -2.23
C ASN A 74 -30.85 -24.22 -1.10
N GLU A 75 -30.46 -25.19 -0.26
CA GLU A 75 -31.24 -25.67 0.89
C GLU A 75 -31.14 -24.76 2.15
N ARG A 76 -30.68 -23.52 2.00
CA ARG A 76 -30.60 -22.52 3.09
C ARG A 76 -31.46 -21.28 2.85
#